data_AF-A0A7J9XHM6-F1
#
_entry.id   AF-A0A7J9XHM6-F1
#
_cell.length_a   1.000
_cell.length_b   1.000
_cell.length_c   1.000
_cell.angle_alpha   90.00
_cell.angle_beta   90.00
_cell.angle_gamma   90.00
#
_symmetry.space_group_name_H-M   'P 1'
#
loop_
_entity.id
_entity.type
_entity.pdbx_description
1 polymer ?
#
loop_
_entity_poly.entity_id
_entity_poly.type
_entity_poly.pdbx_seq_one_letter_code
_entity_poly.pdbx_strand_id
1 'polypeptide(L)' 'MRVVHVVPLPESGAVPEELTAYCGARFEPGTIELLPEPTGAPCVSCLIIAPMPHPSALPPESDQST' A
#
# COMPACT_ATOMS: atom_id res chain seq x y z
N MET A 1 -9.86 0.56 -15.04
CA MET A 1 -9.16 1.41 -14.07
C MET A 1 -8.69 0.52 -12.93
N ARG A 2 -7.40 0.55 -12.58
CA ARG A 2 -6.85 -0.21 -11.44
C ARG A 2 -6.80 0.72 -10.23
N VAL A 3 -7.30 0.26 -9.09
CA VAL A 3 -7.24 0.98 -7.81
C VAL A 3 -6.21 0.28 -6.92
N VAL A 4 -5.37 1.06 -6.25
CA VAL A 4 -4.35 0.52 -5.33
C VAL A 4 -4.82 0.70 -3.89
N HIS A 5 -4.73 -0.36 -3.12
CA HIS A 5 -5.05 -0.38 -1.69
C HIS A 5 -3.79 -0.63 -0.86
N VAL A 6 -3.75 -0.06 0.34
CA VAL A 6 -2.67 -0.31 1.30
C VAL A 6 -3.19 -1.28 2.35
N VAL A 7 -2.46 -2.36 2.55
CA VAL A 7 -2.77 -3.45 3.48
C VAL A 7 -1.71 -3.46 4.56
N PRO A 8 -2.07 -3.47 5.86
CA PRO A 8 -1.09 -3.67 6.93
C PRO A 8 -0.42 -5.03 6.79
N LEU A 9 0.87 -5.11 7.12
CA LEU A 9 1.56 -6.38 7.13
C LEU A 9 0.96 -7.30 8.22
N PRO A 10 0.53 -8.53 7.90
CA PRO A 10 0.01 -9.46 8.90
C PRO A 10 1.08 -9.79 9.96
N GLU A 11 0.67 -9.85 11.24
CA GLU A 11 1.59 -10.14 12.36
C GLU A 11 2.15 -11.57 12.31
N SER A 12 1.37 -12.52 11.79
CA SER A 12 1.81 -13.90 11.60
C SER A 12 2.56 -14.04 10.28
N GLY A 13 3.73 -14.69 10.30
CA GLY A 13 4.43 -15.10 9.06
C GLY A 13 3.69 -16.16 8.22
N ALA A 14 2.48 -16.57 8.62
CA ALA A 14 1.59 -17.39 7.82
C ALA A 14 0.88 -16.54 6.76
N VAL A 15 0.63 -17.15 5.60
CA VAL A 15 -0.19 -16.53 4.55
C VAL A 15 -1.63 -16.46 5.05
N PRO A 16 -2.25 -15.27 5.11
CA PRO A 16 -3.62 -15.14 5.59
C PRO A 16 -4.61 -15.66 4.54
N GLU A 17 -5.76 -16.16 5.00
CA GLU A 17 -6.87 -16.57 4.13
C GLU A 17 -7.47 -15.38 3.37
N GLU A 18 -7.25 -14.15 3.85
CA GLU A 18 -7.73 -12.92 3.25
C GLU A 18 -6.86 -11.72 3.65
N LEU A 19 -6.75 -10.74 2.75
CA LEU A 19 -6.15 -9.44 3.05
C LEU A 19 -7.23 -8.37 3.25
N THR A 20 -7.14 -7.63 4.36
CA THR A 20 -8.00 -6.48 4.64
C THR A 20 -7.20 -5.19 4.51
N ALA A 21 -7.56 -4.34 3.55
CA ALA A 21 -6.95 -3.02 3.40
C ALA A 21 -7.44 -2.02 4.46
N TYR A 22 -6.71 -0.92 4.65
CA TYR A 22 -7.11 0.15 5.58
C TYR A 22 -8.50 0.74 5.30
N CYS A 23 -8.97 0.71 4.04
CA CYS A 23 -10.33 1.14 3.68
C CYS A 23 -11.42 0.10 4.01
N GLY A 24 -11.07 -1.06 4.58
CA GLY A 24 -11.98 -2.17 4.87
C GLY A 24 -12.27 -3.10 3.69
N ALA A 25 -11.63 -2.90 2.53
CA ALA A 25 -11.77 -3.80 1.40
C ALA A 25 -11.07 -5.14 1.70
N ARG A 26 -11.71 -6.24 1.30
CA ARG A 26 -11.34 -7.62 1.59
C ARG A 26 -10.96 -8.33 0.29
N PHE A 27 -9.83 -9.03 0.28
CA PHE A 27 -9.27 -9.66 -0.93
C PHE A 27 -8.88 -11.11 -0.68
N GLU A 28 -9.37 -12.01 -1.53
CA GLU A 28 -9.00 -13.43 -1.52
C GLU A 28 -7.62 -13.66 -2.17
N PRO A 29 -6.94 -14.78 -1.84
CA PRO A 29 -5.68 -15.14 -2.45
C PRO A 29 -5.76 -15.19 -3.98
N GLY A 30 -4.80 -14.56 -4.66
CA GLY A 30 -4.73 -14.54 -6.13
C GLY A 30 -5.61 -13.50 -6.83
N THR A 31 -6.40 -12.70 -6.09
CA THR A 31 -7.26 -11.65 -6.67
C THR A 31 -6.57 -10.29 -6.83
N ILE A 32 -5.42 -10.12 -6.20
CA ILE A 32 -4.65 -8.87 -6.18
C ILE A 32 -3.16 -9.14 -6.42
N GLU A 33 -2.47 -8.11 -6.86
CA GLU A 33 -1.04 -8.10 -7.16
C GLU A 33 -0.32 -7.21 -6.14
N LEU A 34 0.81 -7.68 -5.62
CA LEU A 34 1.69 -6.85 -4.79
C LEU A 34 2.46 -5.88 -5.70
N LEU A 35 2.37 -4.59 -5.41
CA LEU A 35 3.11 -3.56 -6.12
C LEU A 35 4.32 -3.09 -5.29
N PRO A 36 5.48 -2.83 -5.91
CA PRO A 36 6.64 -2.30 -5.20
C PRO A 36 6.43 -0.84 -4.77
N GLU A 37 5.62 -0.08 -5.52
CA GLU A 37 5.27 1.31 -5.24
C GLU A 37 3.80 1.57 -5.60
N PRO A 38 3.12 2.54 -4.95
CA PRO A 38 1.73 2.89 -5.27
C PRO A 38 1.59 3.42 -6.72
N THR A 39 1.23 2.54 -7.65
CA THR A 39 1.11 2.87 -9.09
C THR A 39 -0.32 2.76 -9.58
N GLY A 40 -0.87 3.85 -10.14
CA GLY A 40 -2.27 3.93 -10.59
C GLY A 40 -3.09 4.89 -9.73
N ALA A 41 -4.39 4.63 -9.58
CA ALA A 41 -5.25 5.45 -8.73
C ALA A 41 -5.25 4.90 -7.29
N PRO A 42 -4.59 5.56 -6.33
CA PRO A 42 -4.63 5.10 -4.95
C PRO A 42 -6.02 5.30 -4.35
N CYS A 43 -6.44 4.35 -3.51
CA CYS A 43 -7.62 4.52 -2.68
C CYS A 43 -7.37 5.65 -1.67
N VAL A 44 -8.14 6.74 -1.77
CA VAL A 44 -7.98 7.93 -0.91
C VAL A 44 -8.12 7.57 0.58
N SER A 45 -9.07 6.71 0.94
CA SER A 45 -9.22 6.27 2.34
C SER A 45 -7.99 5.53 2.86
N CYS A 46 -7.36 4.70 2.01
CA CYS A 46 -6.10 4.05 2.38
C CYS A 46 -4.98 5.06 2.58
N LEU A 47 -4.87 6.08 1.73
CA LEU A 47 -3.83 7.11 1.87
C LEU A 47 -3.96 7.93 3.16
N ILE A 48 -5.19 8.24 3.58
CA ILE A 48 -5.44 9.04 4.78
C ILE A 48 -5.13 8.26 6.06
N ILE A 49 -5.40 6.95 6.07
CA ILE A 49 -5.31 6.11 7.26
C ILE A 49 -3.92 5.47 7.40
N ALA A 50 -3.25 5.17 6.29
CA ALA A 50 -1.97 4.48 6.31
C ALA A 50 -0.92 5.28 7.11
N PRO A 51 -0.04 4.60 7.87
CA PRO A 51 1.10 5.24 8.50
C PRO A 51 1.98 5.94 7.47
N MET A 52 2.46 7.13 7.81
CA MET A 52 3.44 7.83 6.98
C MET A 52 4.73 7.00 6.89
N PRO A 53 5.34 6.87 5.71
CA PRO A 53 6.63 6.22 5.58
C PRO A 53 7.68 6.96 6.41
N HIS A 54 8.59 6.21 7.01
CA HIS A 54 9.69 6.80 7.75
C HIS A 54 10.58 7.63 6.80
N PRO A 55 11.10 8.81 7.19
CA PRO A 55 11.89 9.67 6.30
C PRO A 55 13.11 8.98 5.66
N SER A 56 13.66 7.96 6.32
CA SER A 56 14.75 7.13 5.81
C SER A 56 14.37 6.22 4.64
N ALA A 57 13.07 6.06 4.36
CA ALA A 57 12.54 5.27 3.25
C ALA A 57 12.20 6.14 2.03
N LEU A 58 12.35 7.47 2.11
CA LEU A 58 12.23 8.34 0.95
C LEU A 58 13.51 8.26 0.11
N PRO A 59 13.41 8.21 -1.23
CA PRO A 59 14.58 8.39 -2.07
C PRO A 59 15.22 9.75 -1.78
N PRO A 60 16.55 9.90 -1.95
CA PRO A 60 17.22 11.19 -1.76
C PRO A 60 16.53 12.22 -2.66
N GLU A 61 16.22 13.38 -2.09
CA GLU A 61 15.57 14.48 -2.80
C GLU A 61 16.44 14.83 -4.01
N SER A 62 15.95 14.53 -5.22
CA SER A 62 16.59 15.01 -6.43
C SER A 62 16.47 16.53 -6.43
N ASP A 63 17.62 17.20 -6.34
CA ASP A 63 17.79 18.65 -6.47
C ASP A 63 16.98 19.13 -7.69
N GLN A 64 15.78 19.67 -7.45
CA GLN A 64 14.95 20.28 -8.48
C GLN A 64 15.54 21.66 -8.77
N SER A 65 16.77 21.66 -9.31
CA SER A 65 17.46 22.85 -9.77
C SER A 65 16.67 23.43 -10.96
N THR A 66 16.11 24.61 -10.71
CA THR A 66 15.49 25.53 -11.66
C THR A 66 16.47 25.94 -12.77
#